data_AF-A0A254QC36-F1
#
_entry.id   AF-A0A254QC36-F1
#
_cell.length_a   1.000
_cell.length_b   1.000
_cell.length_c   1.000
_cell.angle_alpha   90.00
_cell.angle_beta   90.00
_cell.angle_gamma   90.00
#
_symmetry.space_group_name_H-M   'P 1'
#
loop_
_entity.id
_entity.type
_entity.pdbx_description
1 polymer ?
#
loop_
_entity_poly.entity_id
_entity_poly.type
_entity_poly.pdbx_seq_one_letter_code
_entity_poly.pdbx_strand_id
1 'polypeptide(L)'
;MKAFFIAIALVLSSSFASAGAMKEISIMTTDSVLETLGFDESIVSIEQKFTTVEGYDLAIITMARGNYKVKGIVPTFKCVTVFQKNSDNWYDIVKTECETLK
;
A
#
# COMPACT_ATOMS: atom_id res chain seq x y z
N MET A 1 -0.20 -39.75 -22.01
CA MET A 1 0.66 -38.82 -21.23
C MET A 1 0.98 -37.52 -21.99
N LYS A 2 0.02 -36.89 -22.68
CA LYS A 2 0.22 -35.60 -23.38
C LYS A 2 -0.78 -34.51 -22.99
N ALA A 3 -1.91 -34.87 -22.36
CA ALA A 3 -2.96 -33.93 -21.99
C ALA A 3 -2.72 -33.19 -20.65
N PHE A 4 -1.74 -33.60 -19.84
CA PHE A 4 -1.52 -33.04 -18.50
C PHE A 4 -0.68 -31.75 -18.47
N PHE A 5 0.10 -31.47 -19.52
CA PHE A 5 0.96 -30.28 -19.57
C PHE A 5 0.25 -29.02 -20.07
N ILE A 6 -0.92 -29.14 -20.72
CA ILE A 6 -1.65 -27.98 -21.27
C ILE A 6 -2.51 -27.31 -20.20
N ALA A 7 -2.97 -28.04 -19.18
CA ALA A 7 -3.81 -27.49 -18.12
C ALA A 7 -3.03 -26.57 -17.14
N ILE A 8 -1.73 -26.78 -16.95
CA ILE A 8 -0.91 -25.98 -16.03
C ILE A 8 -0.62 -24.57 -16.62
N ALA A 9 -0.50 -24.46 -17.94
CA ALA A 9 -0.23 -23.19 -18.61
C ALA A 9 -1.43 -22.22 -18.59
N LEU A 10 -2.67 -22.72 -18.53
CA LEU A 10 -3.88 -21.88 -18.48
C LEU A 10 -4.20 -21.35 -17.07
N VAL A 11 -3.70 -21.98 -16.00
CA VAL A 11 -3.97 -21.55 -14.62
C VAL A 11 -2.97 -20.48 -14.15
N LEU A 12 -1.87 -20.29 -14.87
CA LEU A 12 -0.83 -19.30 -14.55
C LEU A 12 -1.04 -17.93 -15.21
N SER A 13 -1.90 -17.81 -16.23
CA SER A 13 -2.08 -16.54 -16.96
C SER A 13 -3.00 -15.53 -16.26
N SER A 14 -3.76 -15.94 -15.25
CA SER A 14 -4.68 -15.04 -14.51
C SER A 14 -4.03 -14.33 -13.32
N SER A 15 -2.83 -14.73 -12.90
CA SER A 15 -2.21 -14.23 -11.65
C SER A 15 -1.29 -13.01 -11.84
N PHE A 16 -0.88 -12.69 -13.08
CA PHE A 16 0.09 -11.62 -13.33
C PHE A 16 -0.52 -10.20 -13.35
N ALA A 17 -1.82 -10.06 -13.62
CA ALA A 17 -2.50 -8.76 -13.58
C ALA A 17 -2.68 -8.22 -12.15
N SER A 18 -2.81 -9.12 -11.17
CA SER A 18 -3.05 -8.76 -9.76
C SER A 18 -1.80 -8.21 -9.07
N ALA A 19 -0.61 -8.78 -9.33
CA ALA A 19 0.63 -8.33 -8.70
C ALA A 19 1.07 -6.92 -9.15
N GLY A 20 0.83 -6.55 -10.42
CA GLY A 20 1.14 -5.22 -10.94
C GLY A 20 0.31 -4.13 -10.28
N ALA A 21 -1.01 -4.32 -10.24
CA ALA A 21 -1.93 -3.37 -9.59
C ALA A 21 -1.64 -3.23 -8.09
N MET A 22 -1.34 -4.32 -7.38
CA MET A 22 -0.98 -4.25 -5.96
C MET A 22 0.32 -3.47 -5.72
N LYS A 23 1.32 -3.63 -6.59
CA LYS A 23 2.57 -2.86 -6.52
C LYS A 23 2.32 -1.38 -6.76
N GLU A 24 1.47 -1.03 -7.72
CA GLU A 24 1.15 0.36 -8.03
C GLU A 24 0.40 1.03 -6.88
N ILE A 25 -0.60 0.36 -6.30
CA ILE A 25 -1.30 0.84 -5.11
C ILE A 25 -0.34 1.04 -3.93
N SER A 26 0.64 0.13 -3.76
CA SER A 26 1.68 0.23 -2.71
C SER A 26 2.60 1.44 -2.92
N ILE A 27 2.97 1.75 -4.17
CA ILE A 27 3.75 2.94 -4.53
C ILE A 27 2.92 4.20 -4.26
N MET A 28 1.70 4.28 -4.79
CA MET A 28 0.78 5.41 -4.56
C MET A 28 0.56 5.68 -3.07
N THR A 29 0.43 4.61 -2.26
CA THR A 29 0.30 4.73 -0.80
C THR A 29 1.56 5.31 -0.17
N THR A 30 2.74 4.83 -0.60
CA THR A 30 4.04 5.33 -0.09
C THR A 30 4.19 6.81 -0.37
N ASP A 31 3.96 7.21 -1.62
CA ASP A 31 4.09 8.61 -2.06
C ASP A 31 3.15 9.52 -1.27
N SER A 32 1.88 9.10 -1.11
CA SER A 32 0.89 9.87 -0.35
C SER A 32 1.22 9.98 1.14
N VAL A 33 1.76 8.92 1.75
CA VAL A 33 2.20 8.94 3.15
C VAL A 33 3.40 9.87 3.35
N LEU A 34 4.39 9.79 2.47
CA LEU A 34 5.58 10.66 2.52
C LEU A 34 5.20 12.13 2.33
N GLU A 35 4.32 12.42 1.37
CA GLU A 35 3.77 13.76 1.16
C GLU A 35 3.02 14.27 2.40
N THR A 36 2.15 13.44 2.98
CA THR A 36 1.36 13.78 4.18
C THR A 36 2.25 14.05 5.39
N LEU A 37 3.34 13.31 5.55
CA LEU A 37 4.30 13.49 6.65
C LEU A 37 5.34 14.59 6.37
N GLY A 38 5.47 15.04 5.12
CA GLY A 38 6.53 15.96 4.70
C GLY A 38 7.93 15.35 4.77
N PHE A 39 8.04 14.05 4.53
CA PHE A 39 9.29 13.28 4.64
C PHE A 39 9.83 12.87 3.28
N ASP A 40 11.15 12.71 3.23
CA ASP A 40 11.84 12.04 2.12
C ASP A 40 11.85 10.51 2.36
N GLU A 41 11.86 9.70 1.31
CA GLU A 41 11.86 8.23 1.43
C GLU A 41 13.05 7.69 2.24
N SER A 42 14.17 8.42 2.25
CA SER A 42 15.40 8.01 2.94
C SER A 42 15.32 8.05 4.46
N ILE A 43 14.35 8.77 5.03
CA ILE A 43 14.30 9.04 6.48
C ILE A 43 13.33 8.15 7.26
N VAL A 44 12.56 7.31 6.57
CA VAL A 44 11.59 6.38 7.20
C VAL A 44 11.69 4.97 6.63
N SER A 45 11.51 3.97 7.48
CA SER A 45 11.18 2.61 7.08
C SER A 45 9.67 2.45 7.03
N ILE A 46 9.14 1.83 5.97
CA ILE A 46 7.70 1.73 5.72
C ILE A 46 7.28 0.26 5.69
N GLU A 47 6.25 -0.07 6.47
CA GLU A 47 5.55 -1.35 6.41
C GLU A 47 4.08 -1.12 6.06
N GLN A 48 3.56 -1.87 5.09
CA GLN A 48 2.19 -1.71 4.59
C GLN A 48 1.36 -2.98 4.80
N LYS A 49 0.08 -2.78 5.11
CA LYS A 49 -0.90 -3.86 5.24
C LYS A 49 -2.23 -3.45 4.65
N PHE A 50 -2.72 -4.22 3.69
CA PHE A 50 -4.06 -4.07 3.13
C PHE A 50 -5.13 -4.35 4.20
N THR A 51 -6.17 -3.54 4.19
CA THR A 51 -7.31 -3.62 5.09
C THR A 51 -8.58 -3.08 4.40
N THR A 52 -9.67 -3.05 5.14
CA THR A 52 -10.97 -2.54 4.69
C THR A 52 -11.47 -1.51 5.70
N VAL A 53 -11.93 -0.37 5.21
CA VAL A 53 -12.57 0.69 6.01
C VAL A 53 -13.99 0.88 5.47
N GLU A 54 -14.97 0.99 6.36
CA GLU A 54 -16.37 1.18 5.94
C GLU A 54 -16.52 2.43 5.08
N GLY A 55 -17.24 2.30 3.96
CA GLY A 55 -17.44 3.39 3.00
C GLY A 55 -16.36 3.52 1.92
N TYR A 56 -15.33 2.68 1.91
CA TYR A 56 -14.25 2.68 0.91
C TYR A 56 -14.04 1.30 0.29
N ASP A 57 -13.52 1.25 -0.94
CA ASP A 57 -13.30 0.01 -1.68
C ASP A 57 -12.04 -0.73 -1.23
N LEU A 58 -11.03 0.02 -0.79
CA LEU A 58 -9.77 -0.51 -0.29
C LEU A 58 -9.15 0.45 0.72
N ALA A 59 -8.41 -0.09 1.68
CA ALA A 59 -7.60 0.71 2.57
C ALA A 59 -6.24 0.05 2.79
N ILE A 60 -5.21 0.85 3.06
CA ILE A 60 -3.89 0.38 3.45
C ILE A 60 -3.49 1.09 4.73
N ILE A 61 -3.12 0.30 5.73
CA ILE A 61 -2.45 0.78 6.93
C ILE A 61 -0.96 0.78 6.65
N THR A 62 -0.33 1.92 6.90
CA THR A 62 1.09 2.14 6.69
C THR A 62 1.74 2.52 8.01
N MET A 63 2.71 1.74 8.46
CA MET A 63 3.54 2.04 9.60
C MET A 63 4.85 2.64 9.09
N ALA A 64 5.03 3.95 9.27
CA ALA A 64 6.25 4.65 8.91
C ALA A 64 7.09 4.90 10.17
N ARG A 65 8.31 4.36 10.21
CA ARG A 65 9.21 4.45 11.36
C ARG A 65 10.43 5.26 10.98
N GLY A 66 10.70 6.35 11.70
CA GLY A 66 11.88 7.18 11.46
C GLY A 66 13.18 6.38 11.61
N ASN A 67 14.15 6.64 10.74
CA ASN A 67 15.51 6.09 10.86
C ASN A 67 16.39 6.92 11.82
N TYR A 68 15.80 7.93 12.45
CA TYR A 68 16.45 8.87 13.37
C TYR A 68 15.78 8.83 14.74
N LYS A 69 16.47 9.40 15.75
CA LYS A 69 15.94 9.52 17.11
C LYS A 69 15.72 10.99 17.45
N VAL A 70 14.54 11.32 17.97
CA VAL A 70 14.24 12.63 18.56
C VAL A 70 14.10 12.42 20.05
N LYS A 71 14.99 13.03 20.85
CA LYS A 71 15.02 12.87 22.31
C LYS A 71 15.12 11.40 22.75
N GLY A 72 15.84 10.57 22.00
CA GLY A 72 16.03 9.14 22.30
C GLY A 72 14.91 8.21 21.84
N ILE A 73 13.79 8.75 21.34
CA ILE A 73 12.64 8.00 20.84
C ILE A 73 12.68 7.98 19.32
N VAL A 74 12.42 6.82 18.73
CA VAL A 74 12.25 6.67 17.28
C VAL A 74 10.81 7.03 16.95
N PRO A 75 10.55 8.13 16.20
CA PRO A 75 9.19 8.51 15.88
C PRO A 75 8.57 7.43 14.99
N THR A 76 7.38 7.00 15.36
CA THR A 76 6.61 6.03 14.58
C THR A 76 5.28 6.67 14.22
N PHE A 77 4.87 6.52 12.98
CA PHE A 77 3.63 7.08 12.43
C PHE A 77 2.79 5.93 11.92
N LYS A 78 1.50 6.01 12.19
CA LYS A 78 0.51 5.13 11.61
C LYS A 78 -0.35 5.95 10.67
N CYS A 79 -0.35 5.56 9.41
CA CYS A 79 -1.15 6.20 8.38
C CYS A 79 -2.20 5.24 7.84
N VAL A 80 -3.35 5.78 7.45
CA VAL A 80 -4.40 5.04 6.77
C VAL A 80 -4.67 5.76 5.45
N THR A 81 -4.40 5.08 4.35
CA THR A 81 -4.75 5.54 3.00
C THR A 81 -5.96 4.76 2.54
N VAL A 82 -7.01 5.45 2.12
CA VAL A 82 -8.26 4.85 1.63
C VAL A 82 -8.46 5.16 0.16
N PHE A 83 -9.01 4.18 -0.55
CA PHE A 83 -9.18 4.20 -1.99
C PHE A 83 -10.64 3.98 -2.37
N GLN A 84 -11.04 4.57 -3.48
CA GLN A 84 -12.33 4.35 -4.12
C GLN A 84 -12.11 3.97 -5.58
N LYS A 85 -12.92 3.05 -6.09
CA LYS A 85 -12.90 2.67 -7.50
C LYS A 85 -13.53 3.76 -8.36
N ASN A 86 -12.84 4.15 -9.42
CA ASN A 86 -13.37 5.05 -10.43
C ASN A 86 -14.11 4.30 -11.55
N SER A 87 -14.61 5.05 -12.54
CA SER A 87 -15.37 4.51 -13.67
C SER A 87 -14.61 3.50 -14.52
N ASP A 88 -13.27 3.54 -14.47
CA ASP A 88 -12.38 2.65 -15.23
C ASP A 88 -11.99 1.39 -14.42
N ASN A 89 -12.62 1.17 -13.26
CA ASN A 89 -12.28 0.13 -12.28
C ASN A 89 -10.87 0.25 -11.70
N TRP A 90 -10.26 1.44 -11.76
CA TRP A 90 -9.00 1.75 -11.11
C TRP A 90 -9.21 2.32 -9.70
N TYR A 91 -8.21 2.22 -8.83
CA TYR A 91 -8.28 2.73 -7.45
C TYR A 91 -7.65 4.12 -7.35
N ASP A 92 -8.45 5.12 -6.99
CA ASP A 92 -7.97 6.47 -6.70
C ASP A 92 -7.87 6.69 -5.19
N ILE A 93 -6.84 7.41 -4.73
CA ILE A 93 -6.71 7.81 -3.33
C ILE A 93 -7.78 8.84 -3.02
N VAL A 94 -8.60 8.57 -2.01
CA VAL A 94 -9.58 9.55 -1.50
C VAL A 94 -8.96 10.40 -0.41
N LYS A 95 -8.23 9.78 0.52
CA LYS A 95 -7.49 10.48 1.57
C LYS A 95 -6.40 9.61 2.20
N THR A 96 -5.42 10.29 2.78
CA THR A 96 -4.40 9.71 3.67
C THR A 96 -4.39 10.50 4.96
N GLU A 97 -4.53 9.80 6.09
CA GLU A 97 -4.50 10.39 7.43
C GLU A 97 -3.39 9.71 8.24
N CYS A 98 -2.56 10.51 8.92
CA CYS A 98 -1.43 10.02 9.71
C CYS A 98 -1.52 10.48 11.17
N GLU A 99 -1.27 9.55 12.10
CA GLU A 99 -1.14 9.81 13.52
C GLU A 99 0.27 9.43 14.01
N THR A 100 0.86 10.25 14.89
CA THR A 100 2.11 9.90 15.56
C THR A 100 1.83 8.96 16.73
N LEU A 101 2.47 7.79 16.73
CA LEU A 101 2.48 6.87 17.85
C LEU A 101 3.57 7.31 18.83
N LYS A 102 3.17 7.57 20.07
CA LYS A 102 4.07 7.97 21.17
C LYS A 102 4.92 6.81 21.67
#